data_AF-A0A089KG92-F1
#
_entry.id   AF-A0A089KG92-F1
#
_cell.length_a   1.000
_cell.length_b   1.000
_cell.length_c   1.000
_cell.angle_alpha   90.00
_cell.angle_beta   90.00
_cell.angle_gamma   90.00
#
_symmetry.space_group_name_H-M   'P 1'
#
loop_
_entity.id
_entity.type
_entity.pdbx_description
1 polymer ?
#
loop_
_entity_poly.entity_id
_entity_poly.type
_entity_poly.pdbx_seq_one_letter_code
_entity_poly.pdbx_strand_id
1 'polypeptide(L)'
;MKGKNAFESGRRGQIGEMKGINAFEFGRRSRMGEMKGINALESGLRGQIGGMKGKNAFEFGRRGQIGGMKGINAFESGRRGQIGGMKGKNALEFGRRGQIGGMKGINAFEFGRHG
;
A
#
# COMPACT_ATOMS: atom_id res chain seq x y z
N MET A 1 13.77 5.94 -7.30
CA MET A 1 13.81 4.97 -8.41
C MET A 1 12.75 5.31 -9.44
N LYS A 2 13.12 5.41 -10.73
CA LYS A 2 12.17 5.73 -11.81
C LYS A 2 12.43 4.83 -13.03
N GLY A 3 11.38 4.44 -13.74
CA GLY A 3 11.49 3.65 -14.98
C GLY A 3 10.12 3.13 -15.42
N LYS A 4 10.01 2.50 -16.60
CA LYS A 4 8.76 1.83 -16.99
C LYS A 4 8.37 0.76 -15.94
N ASN A 5 9.36 -0.01 -15.51
CA ASN A 5 9.26 -0.96 -14.41
C ASN A 5 10.30 -0.55 -13.35
N ALA A 6 9.84 0.08 -12.27
CA ALA A 6 10.66 0.32 -11.10
C ALA A 6 10.47 -0.86 -10.14
N PHE A 7 11.57 -1.53 -9.81
CA PHE A 7 11.53 -2.75 -9.02
C PHE A 7 12.64 -2.71 -7.97
N GLU A 8 12.26 -2.95 -6.72
CA GLU A 8 13.21 -3.19 -5.64
C GLU A 8 12.88 -4.49 -4.91
N SER A 9 13.92 -5.29 -4.64
CA SER A 9 13.79 -6.49 -3.84
C SER A 9 14.95 -6.61 -2.86
N GLY A 10 14.66 -6.95 -1.61
CA GLY A 10 15.71 -7.13 -0.62
C GLY A 10 15.24 -7.29 0.82
N ARG A 11 16.21 -7.44 1.73
CA ARG A 11 15.90 -7.56 3.17
C ARG A 11 15.46 -6.23 3.79
N ARG A 12 16.01 -5.12 3.30
CA ARG A 12 15.73 -3.75 3.76
C ARG A 12 15.83 -2.80 2.56
N GLY A 13 14.82 -1.95 2.37
CA GLY A 13 14.82 -0.89 1.36
C GLY A 13 14.49 0.47 1.97
N GLN A 14 15.15 1.53 1.48
CA GLN A 14 14.80 2.92 1.78
C GLN A 14 14.77 3.70 0.47
N ILE A 15 13.57 4.15 0.08
CA ILE A 15 13.37 4.77 -1.23
C ILE A 15 12.56 6.05 -1.04
N GLY A 16 13.10 7.20 -1.44
CA GLY A 16 12.35 8.45 -1.38
C GLY A 16 11.09 8.41 -2.26
N GLU A 17 11.23 8.00 -3.52
CA GLU A 17 10.11 7.84 -4.45
C GLU A 17 10.35 6.69 -5.43
N MET A 18 9.33 5.87 -5.68
CA MET A 18 9.31 4.85 -6.72
C MET A 18 8.22 5.17 -7.75
N LYS A 19 8.61 5.34 -9.01
CA LYS A 19 7.70 5.73 -10.11
C LYS A 19 7.87 4.84 -11.34
N GLY A 20 6.76 4.35 -11.90
CA GLY A 20 6.73 3.65 -13.18
C GLY A 20 5.34 3.30 -13.67
N ILE A 21 5.22 2.58 -14.78
CA ILE A 21 3.96 1.88 -15.09
C ILE A 21 3.72 0.83 -14.01
N ASN A 22 4.78 0.09 -13.70
CA ASN A 22 4.85 -0.83 -12.58
C ASN A 22 5.87 -0.30 -11.57
N ALA A 23 5.44 -0.14 -10.33
CA ALA A 23 6.28 0.22 -9.19
C ALA A 23 6.10 -0.87 -8.13
N PHE A 24 7.11 -1.73 -8.01
CA PHE A 24 7.04 -2.94 -7.19
C PHE A 24 8.16 -2.95 -6.14
N GLU A 25 7.78 -3.21 -4.90
CA GLU A 25 8.72 -3.41 -3.80
C GLU A 25 8.41 -4.73 -3.10
N PHE A 26 9.43 -5.58 -3.00
CA PHE A 26 9.34 -6.88 -2.36
C PHE A 26 10.42 -6.99 -1.28
N GLY A 27 10.04 -7.01 -0.02
CA GLY A 27 11.06 -7.02 1.02
C GLY A 27 10.61 -7.38 2.41
N ARG A 28 11.57 -7.68 3.28
CA ARG A 28 11.22 -7.90 4.69
C ARG A 28 10.87 -6.59 5.40
N ARG A 29 11.54 -5.49 5.04
CA ARG A 29 11.34 -4.18 5.66
C ARG A 29 11.54 -3.08 4.63
N SER A 30 10.59 -2.16 4.54
CA SER A 30 10.70 -1.02 3.63
C SER A 30 10.31 0.28 4.31
N ARG A 31 10.96 1.35 3.87
CA ARG A 31 10.50 2.73 4.08
C ARG A 31 10.46 3.43 2.74
N MET A 32 9.29 3.93 2.38
CA MET A 32 9.06 4.61 1.12
C MET A 32 8.34 5.95 1.31
N GLY A 33 8.79 7.00 0.63
CA GLY A 33 8.05 8.27 0.63
C GLY A 33 6.78 8.16 -0.20
N GLU A 34 6.90 7.94 -1.51
CA GLU A 34 5.75 7.71 -2.39
C GLU A 34 6.01 6.58 -3.39
N MET A 35 4.98 5.76 -3.63
CA MET A 35 4.94 4.74 -4.69
C MET A 35 3.86 5.12 -5.70
N LYS A 36 4.23 5.27 -6.97
CA LYS A 36 3.32 5.70 -8.03
C LYS A 36 3.46 4.83 -9.28
N GLY A 37 2.34 4.37 -9.79
CA GLY A 37 2.28 3.76 -11.12
C GLY A 37 0.89 3.35 -11.56
N ILE A 38 0.74 2.71 -12.72
CA ILE A 38 -0.53 2.04 -13.02
C ILE A 38 -0.75 0.93 -11.99
N ASN A 39 0.30 0.16 -11.70
CA ASN A 39 0.36 -0.80 -10.62
C ASN A 39 1.42 -0.35 -9.62
N ALA A 40 0.98 -0.02 -8.41
CA ALA A 40 1.83 0.20 -7.25
C ALA A 40 1.60 -0.96 -6.28
N LEU A 41 2.62 -1.79 -6.09
CA LEU A 41 2.54 -2.97 -5.23
C LEU A 41 3.69 -2.98 -4.24
N GLU A 42 3.34 -3.08 -2.97
CA GLU A 42 4.27 -3.43 -1.91
C GLU A 42 3.91 -4.81 -1.37
N SER A 43 4.92 -5.64 -1.14
CA SER A 43 4.74 -6.88 -0.40
C SER A 43 5.90 -7.14 0.55
N GLY A 44 5.57 -7.33 1.83
CA GLY A 44 6.60 -7.52 2.83
C GLY A 44 6.14 -7.91 4.22
N LEU A 45 7.10 -7.98 5.15
CA LEU A 45 6.75 -8.21 6.57
C LEU A 45 6.43 -6.90 7.29
N ARG A 46 7.14 -5.82 6.96
CA ARG A 46 6.95 -4.50 7.54
C ARG A 46 7.16 -3.38 6.53
N GLY A 47 6.16 -2.54 6.32
CA GLY A 47 6.24 -1.38 5.43
C GLY A 47 5.91 -0.07 6.15
N GLN A 48 6.56 1.01 5.72
CA GLN A 48 6.12 2.38 5.98
C GLN A 48 6.12 3.15 4.66
N ILE A 49 4.95 3.60 4.20
CA ILE A 49 4.79 4.26 2.91
C ILE A 49 4.04 5.58 3.10
N GLY A 50 4.63 6.71 2.69
CA GLY A 50 3.94 8.00 2.78
C GLY A 50 2.68 8.07 1.90
N GLY A 51 2.68 7.42 0.73
CA GLY A 51 1.47 7.18 -0.04
C GLY A 51 1.64 6.27 -1.25
N MET A 52 0.58 5.53 -1.58
CA MET A 52 0.51 4.65 -2.75
C MET A 52 -0.57 5.15 -3.71
N LYS A 53 -0.19 5.39 -4.97
CA LYS A 53 -1.10 5.92 -5.99
C LYS A 53 -0.99 5.12 -7.28
N GLY A 54 -2.13 4.65 -7.79
CA GLY A 54 -2.18 4.01 -9.10
C GLY A 54 -3.57 3.63 -9.57
N LYS A 55 -3.70 2.94 -10.70
CA LYS A 55 -5.00 2.27 -10.99
C LYS A 55 -5.22 1.16 -9.96
N ASN A 56 -4.14 0.42 -9.67
CA ASN A 56 -4.08 -0.58 -8.63
C ASN A 56 -3.02 -0.15 -7.61
N ALA A 57 -3.43 0.02 -6.36
CA ALA A 57 -2.55 0.32 -5.23
C ALA A 57 -2.74 -0.80 -4.19
N PHE A 58 -1.77 -1.71 -4.10
CA PHE A 58 -1.87 -2.93 -3.32
C PHE A 58 -0.75 -3.02 -2.29
N GLU A 59 -1.11 -3.24 -1.03
CA GLU A 59 -0.17 -3.58 0.04
C GLU A 59 -0.50 -4.96 0.60
N PHE A 60 0.54 -5.78 0.75
CA PHE A 60 0.43 -7.09 1.34
C PHE A 60 1.51 -7.29 2.38
N GLY A 61 1.14 -7.28 3.66
CA GLY A 61 2.14 -7.52 4.68
C GLY A 61 1.64 -7.93 6.05
N ARG A 62 2.58 -8.09 7.00
CA ARG A 62 2.18 -8.37 8.39
C ARG A 62 1.93 -7.10 9.17
N ARG A 63 2.72 -6.05 8.93
CA ARG A 63 2.59 -4.76 9.62
C ARG A 63 2.87 -3.59 8.69
N GLY A 64 1.95 -2.64 8.56
CA GLY A 64 2.11 -1.50 7.66
C GLY A 64 1.72 -0.17 8.31
N GLN A 65 2.32 0.92 7.83
CA GLN A 65 1.77 2.26 7.97
C GLN A 65 1.77 2.93 6.61
N ILE A 66 0.60 3.40 6.16
CA ILE A 66 0.43 4.03 4.86
C ILE A 66 -0.26 5.38 5.04
N GLY A 67 0.36 6.48 4.59
CA GLY A 67 -0.26 7.80 4.70
C GLY A 67 -1.55 7.92 3.86
N GLY A 68 -1.63 7.19 2.75
CA GLY A 68 -2.89 6.97 2.03
C GLY A 68 -2.74 6.10 0.78
N MET A 69 -3.83 5.43 0.41
CA MET A 69 -3.92 4.59 -0.78
C MET A 69 -4.98 5.13 -1.72
N LYS A 70 -4.61 5.37 -2.98
CA LYS A 70 -5.52 5.92 -3.99
C LYS A 70 -5.42 5.15 -5.29
N GLY A 71 -6.57 4.66 -5.77
CA GLY A 71 -6.67 4.09 -7.11
C GLY A 71 -8.06 3.74 -7.56
N ILE A 72 -8.20 3.02 -8.67
CA ILE A 72 -9.47 2.35 -8.98
C ILE A 72 -9.68 1.23 -7.96
N ASN A 73 -8.61 0.46 -7.72
CA ASN A 73 -8.53 -0.55 -6.69
C ASN A 73 -7.46 -0.12 -5.68
N ALA A 74 -7.87 0.11 -4.43
CA ALA A 74 -7.00 0.28 -3.29
C ALA A 74 -7.24 -0.93 -2.37
N PHE A 75 -6.23 -1.77 -2.19
CA PHE A 75 -6.35 -3.01 -1.44
C PHE A 75 -5.21 -3.12 -0.43
N GLU A 76 -5.54 -3.30 0.84
CA GLU A 76 -4.59 -3.69 1.87
C GLU A 76 -4.97 -5.07 2.39
N SER A 77 -3.95 -5.90 2.60
CA SER A 77 -4.14 -7.11 3.41
C SER A 77 -2.97 -7.29 4.36
N GLY A 78 -3.31 -7.32 5.66
CA GLY A 78 -2.32 -7.63 6.67
C GLY A 78 -2.85 -8.03 8.04
N ARG A 79 -1.92 -8.12 9.00
CA ARG A 79 -2.30 -8.43 10.39
C ARG A 79 -2.52 -7.19 11.22
N ARG A 80 -1.74 -6.13 11.01
CA ARG A 80 -1.81 -4.87 11.76
C ARG A 80 -1.44 -3.73 10.83
N GLY A 81 -2.25 -2.70 10.74
CA GLY A 81 -2.00 -1.61 9.79
C GLY A 81 -2.55 -0.29 10.30
N GLN A 82 -1.96 0.82 9.85
CA GLN A 82 -2.59 2.13 9.93
C GLN A 82 -2.59 2.76 8.55
N ILE A 83 -3.75 3.17 8.07
CA ILE A 83 -3.90 3.82 6.77
C ILE A 83 -4.57 5.18 6.99
N GLY A 84 -3.90 6.27 6.60
CA GLY A 84 -4.46 7.62 6.75
C GLY A 84 -5.75 7.81 5.94
N GLY A 85 -5.88 7.11 4.81
CA GLY A 85 -7.15 6.95 4.11
C GLY A 85 -7.04 6.11 2.84
N MET A 86 -8.14 5.45 2.48
CA MET A 86 -8.26 4.63 1.26
C MET A 86 -9.34 5.20 0.35
N LYS A 87 -8.99 5.42 -0.92
CA LYS A 87 -9.91 5.94 -1.92
C LYS A 87 -9.83 5.15 -3.23
N GLY A 88 -10.95 4.64 -3.68
CA GLY A 88 -11.10 4.06 -5.01
C GLY A 88 -12.50 3.63 -5.37
N LYS A 89 -12.71 3.07 -6.56
CA LYS A 89 -13.99 2.40 -6.85
C LYS A 89 -14.16 1.21 -5.91
N ASN A 90 -13.09 0.43 -5.78
CA ASN A 90 -12.94 -0.63 -4.79
C ASN A 90 -11.86 -0.19 -3.80
N ALA A 91 -12.26 0.08 -2.56
CA ALA A 91 -11.38 0.23 -1.43
C ALA A 91 -11.63 -0.98 -0.53
N LEU A 92 -10.62 -1.79 -0.25
CA LEU A 92 -10.76 -3.02 0.50
C LEU A 92 -9.61 -3.16 1.50
N GLU A 93 -9.94 -3.39 2.76
CA GLU A 93 -8.95 -3.71 3.80
C GLU A 93 -9.29 -5.07 4.38
N PHE A 94 -8.24 -5.88 4.57
CA PHE A 94 -8.33 -7.19 5.20
C PHE A 94 -7.32 -7.28 6.32
N GLY A 95 -7.68 -6.75 7.49
CA GLY A 95 -6.79 -6.58 8.62
C GLY A 95 -7.30 -7.19 9.92
N ARG A 96 -6.45 -7.94 10.64
CA ARG A 96 -6.81 -8.41 12.00
C ARG A 96 -6.86 -7.32 13.06
N ARG A 97 -6.14 -6.21 12.87
CA ARG A 97 -6.04 -5.04 13.77
C ARG A 97 -5.58 -3.81 12.95
N GLY A 98 -6.40 -3.42 11.98
CA GLY A 98 -6.18 -2.22 11.17
C GLY A 98 -6.83 -0.98 11.78
N GLN A 99 -6.38 0.19 11.38
CA GLN A 99 -7.09 1.46 11.57
C GLN A 99 -7.05 2.26 10.27
N ILE A 100 -8.20 2.73 9.81
CA ILE A 100 -8.31 3.53 8.59
C ILE A 100 -8.92 4.89 8.94
N GLY A 101 -8.20 5.98 8.65
CA GLY A 101 -8.66 7.35 8.92
C GLY A 101 -9.85 7.78 8.06
N GLY A 102 -10.10 7.08 6.96
CA GLY A 102 -11.31 7.23 6.15
C GLY A 102 -11.27 6.37 4.90
N MET A 103 -12.43 5.81 4.54
CA MET A 103 -12.57 4.89 3.41
C MET A 103 -13.67 5.38 2.47
N LYS A 104 -13.34 5.55 1.18
CA LYS A 104 -14.27 6.08 0.18
C LYS A 104 -14.23 5.25 -1.10
N GLY A 105 -15.40 4.74 -1.51
CA GLY A 105 -15.58 4.03 -2.76
C GLY A 105 -17.01 3.59 -3.00
N ILE A 106 -17.25 3.00 -4.18
CA ILE A 106 -18.52 2.33 -4.47
C ILE A 106 -18.58 1.05 -3.63
N ASN A 107 -17.48 0.29 -3.67
CA ASN A 107 -17.26 -0.89 -2.85
C ASN A 107 -16.17 -0.54 -1.83
N ALA A 108 -16.60 -0.15 -0.63
CA ALA A 108 -15.72 0.19 0.49
C ALA A 108 -15.98 -0.81 1.62
N PHE A 109 -15.09 -1.78 1.78
CA PHE A 109 -15.23 -2.84 2.79
C PHE A 109 -13.98 -2.99 3.64
N GLU A 110 -14.19 -3.09 4.94
CA GLU A 110 -13.16 -3.35 5.94
C GLU A 110 -13.47 -4.70 6.59
N PHE A 111 -12.54 -5.64 6.51
CA PHE A 111 -12.73 -7.02 6.95
C PHE A 111 -11.75 -7.38 8.07
N GLY A 112 -12.25 -7.35 9.31
CA GLY A 112 -11.55 -7.94 10.44
C GLY A 112 -12.01 -7.42 11.79
N ARG A 113 -11.17 -7.63 12.82
CA ARG A 113 -11.46 -7.20 14.19
C ARG A 113 -10.67 -5.93 14.51
N HIS A 114 -11.33 -4.79 14.45
CA HIS A 114 -10.75 -3.57 14.99
C HIS A 114 -10.74 -3.67 16.51
N GLY A 115 -9.62 -3.26 17.12
CA GLY A 115 -9.43 -3.26 18.57
C GLY A 115 -9.01 -1.89 19.03
#